data_AF-A0A3M2DRP8-F1
#
_entry.id   AF-A0A3M2DRP8-F1
#
_cell.length_a   1.000
_cell.length_b   1.000
_cell.length_c   1.000
_cell.angle_alpha   90.00
_cell.angle_beta   90.00
_cell.angle_gamma   90.00
#
_symmetry.space_group_name_H-M   'P 1'
#
loop_
_entity.id
_entity.type
_entity.pdbx_description
1 polymer ?
#
loop_
_entity_poly.entity_id
_entity_poly.type
_entity_poly.pdbx_seq_one_letter_code
_entity_poly.pdbx_strand_id
1 'polypeptide(L)'
;MTANALVLFVCAGHAVVGCGGSAGGGSGDDLGSGTQTLVVTAAIEADNQIPNATDVNDFTTSFDVRVRRAGQDVADATVTVTSAAGAVTLAYSGDGRYRGAQVGYHEVYRLDVVAGDDDVTGARVDGPDIHVITAPQPGALVPRSADLVVEWARDETAEVAEIETKEMDKVAIDDTGTFTVPAAILNQDDSEIKDDEVRIWRTNRLSPAGGAGGSSLSVTVRNEIDVLVAP
;
A
#
# COMPACT_ATOMS: atom_id res chain seq x y z
N MET A 1 59.85 -50.35 -21.79
CA MET A 1 59.79 -50.57 -20.32
C MET A 1 59.96 -49.18 -19.71
N THR A 2 58.99 -48.49 -19.13
CA THR A 2 57.90 -48.88 -18.22
C THR A 2 56.85 -47.75 -18.15
N ALA A 3 55.61 -48.15 -17.85
CA ALA A 3 54.35 -47.44 -17.57
C ALA A 3 54.39 -45.95 -17.13
N ASN A 4 53.54 -45.06 -17.65
CA ASN A 4 52.09 -44.86 -17.41
C ASN A 4 51.69 -44.55 -15.95
N ALA A 5 51.25 -43.31 -15.70
CA ALA A 5 50.26 -42.98 -14.68
C ALA A 5 49.46 -41.75 -15.14
N LEU A 6 48.30 -42.02 -15.74
CA LEU A 6 47.26 -41.06 -16.09
C LEU A 6 46.40 -40.85 -14.83
N VAL A 7 46.40 -39.64 -14.27
CA VAL A 7 45.54 -39.28 -13.14
C VAL A 7 44.19 -38.82 -13.68
N LEU A 8 43.17 -39.64 -13.48
CA LEU A 8 41.78 -39.38 -13.84
C LEU A 8 41.12 -38.59 -12.70
N PHE A 9 40.78 -37.33 -12.92
CA PHE A 9 40.02 -36.52 -11.97
C PHE A 9 38.52 -36.68 -12.25
N VAL A 10 37.83 -37.37 -11.35
CA VAL A 10 36.37 -37.56 -11.37
C VAL A 10 35.73 -36.37 -10.64
N CYS A 11 35.16 -35.42 -11.37
CA CYS A 11 34.30 -34.40 -10.78
C CYS A 11 32.88 -34.97 -10.67
N ALA A 12 32.44 -35.22 -9.44
CA ALA A 12 31.09 -35.64 -9.11
C ALA A 12 30.08 -34.54 -9.48
N GLY A 13 29.16 -34.90 -10.39
CA GLY A 13 27.99 -34.08 -10.71
C GLY A 13 27.05 -34.00 -9.51
N HIS A 14 26.83 -32.79 -9.02
CA HIS A 14 25.78 -32.50 -8.05
C HIS A 14 24.48 -32.32 -8.82
N ALA A 15 23.58 -33.30 -8.72
CA ALA A 15 22.20 -33.12 -9.14
C ALA A 15 21.54 -32.14 -8.17
N VAL A 16 21.24 -30.93 -8.64
CA VAL A 16 20.37 -30.02 -7.91
C VAL A 16 18.95 -30.58 -8.02
N VAL A 17 18.48 -31.18 -6.94
CA VAL A 17 17.08 -31.53 -6.75
C VAL A 17 16.31 -30.20 -6.63
N GLY A 18 15.73 -29.76 -7.74
CA GLY A 18 14.76 -28.68 -7.75
C GLY A 18 13.54 -29.13 -6.96
N CYS A 19 13.44 -28.65 -5.73
CA CYS A 19 12.27 -28.84 -4.89
C CYS A 19 11.11 -28.09 -5.56
N GLY A 20 10.16 -28.85 -6.13
CA GLY A 20 8.87 -28.33 -6.53
C GLY A 20 8.11 -27.89 -5.30
N GLY A 21 8.28 -26.63 -4.92
CA GLY A 21 7.45 -25.96 -3.94
C GLY A 21 6.07 -25.75 -4.53
N SER A 22 5.08 -26.42 -3.95
CA SER A 22 3.67 -26.21 -4.25
C SER A 22 3.35 -24.72 -4.08
N ALA A 23 2.63 -24.15 -5.06
CA ALA A 23 2.01 -22.84 -4.95
C ALA A 23 0.93 -22.89 -3.86
N GLY A 24 1.38 -22.78 -2.61
CA GLY A 24 0.52 -22.38 -1.52
C GLY A 24 0.24 -20.90 -1.71
N GLY A 25 -1.02 -20.53 -1.88
CA GLY A 25 -1.46 -19.16 -1.61
C GLY A 25 -1.20 -18.90 -0.13
N GLY A 26 0.01 -18.44 0.19
CA GLY A 26 0.37 -18.04 1.55
C GLY A 26 -0.38 -16.77 1.90
N SER A 27 -0.94 -16.70 3.10
CA SER A 27 -1.25 -15.41 3.72
C SER A 27 0.06 -14.60 3.84
N GLY A 28 0.03 -13.31 3.51
CA GLY A 28 1.20 -12.43 3.58
C GLY A 28 1.88 -12.10 2.25
N ASP A 29 2.86 -11.22 2.36
CA ASP A 29 3.57 -10.60 1.24
C ASP A 29 4.40 -11.60 0.42
N ASP A 30 4.50 -11.34 -0.88
CA ASP A 30 5.44 -11.98 -1.81
C ASP A 30 6.26 -10.90 -2.50
N LEU A 31 7.58 -10.97 -2.40
CA LEU A 31 8.47 -9.99 -3.02
C LEU A 31 8.51 -10.12 -4.55
N GLY A 32 8.00 -11.22 -5.11
CA GLY A 32 8.02 -11.51 -6.53
C GLY A 32 9.43 -11.79 -7.06
N SER A 33 9.58 -11.65 -8.38
CA SER A 33 10.84 -11.83 -9.11
C SER A 33 10.93 -10.85 -10.27
N GLY A 34 12.06 -10.80 -10.97
CA GLY A 34 12.25 -9.89 -12.11
C GLY A 34 13.71 -9.65 -12.45
N THR A 35 13.96 -8.75 -13.39
CA THR A 35 15.31 -8.50 -13.94
C THR A 35 16.15 -7.53 -13.11
N GLN A 36 15.56 -6.84 -12.13
CA GLN A 36 16.21 -5.82 -11.29
C GLN A 36 16.74 -4.61 -12.07
N THR A 37 16.17 -4.33 -13.24
CA THR A 37 16.54 -3.18 -14.08
C THR A 37 15.51 -2.04 -14.04
N LEU A 38 14.27 -2.35 -13.65
CA LEU A 38 13.17 -1.40 -13.52
C LEU A 38 13.08 -0.88 -12.09
N VAL A 39 13.08 0.43 -11.91
CA VAL A 39 12.63 1.06 -10.66
C VAL A 39 11.11 1.22 -10.76
N VAL A 40 10.38 0.51 -9.92
CA VAL A 40 8.91 0.53 -9.90
C VAL A 40 8.44 1.11 -8.57
N THR A 41 7.72 2.23 -8.61
CA THR A 41 7.07 2.83 -7.44
C THR A 41 5.56 2.75 -7.66
N ALA A 42 4.89 1.91 -6.89
CA ALA A 42 3.45 1.68 -6.98
C ALA A 42 2.74 2.12 -5.69
N ALA A 43 1.73 2.96 -5.85
CA ALA A 43 0.79 3.37 -4.82
C ALA A 43 -0.60 2.85 -5.19
N ILE A 44 -1.20 2.11 -4.28
CA ILE A 44 -2.57 1.61 -4.35
C ILE A 44 -3.31 2.26 -3.20
N GLU A 45 -4.27 3.13 -3.50
CA GLU A 45 -4.93 3.97 -2.49
C GLU A 45 -6.44 3.76 -2.56
N ALA A 46 -7.02 3.29 -1.47
CA ALA A 46 -8.45 3.09 -1.32
C ALA A 46 -9.05 4.21 -0.48
N ASP A 47 -9.96 4.97 -1.10
CA ASP A 47 -10.70 6.05 -0.45
C ASP A 47 -12.16 5.65 -0.26
N ASN A 48 -12.65 5.84 0.95
CA ASN A 48 -14.05 5.64 1.29
C ASN A 48 -14.96 6.59 0.48
N GLN A 49 -16.06 6.06 -0.03
CA GLN A 49 -17.09 6.80 -0.78
C GLN A 49 -18.23 7.28 0.12
N ILE A 50 -18.34 6.68 1.31
CA ILE A 50 -19.21 7.13 2.39
C ILE A 50 -18.38 7.30 3.65
N PRO A 51 -18.73 8.25 4.55
CA PRO A 51 -18.01 8.43 5.79
C PRO A 51 -17.96 7.13 6.61
N ASN A 52 -16.79 6.83 7.16
CA ASN A 52 -16.53 5.68 8.03
C ASN A 52 -16.97 4.34 7.44
N ALA A 53 -16.61 4.09 6.19
CA ALA A 53 -16.99 2.91 5.44
C ALA A 53 -16.50 1.61 6.11
N THR A 54 -17.35 0.58 6.12
CA THR A 54 -17.02 -0.73 6.70
C THR A 54 -17.11 -1.88 5.69
N ASP A 55 -17.81 -1.67 4.57
CA ASP A 55 -17.93 -2.65 3.50
C ASP A 55 -16.87 -2.40 2.44
N VAL A 56 -16.28 -3.47 1.90
CA VAL A 56 -15.28 -3.37 0.82
C VAL A 56 -15.79 -2.60 -0.40
N ASN A 57 -17.09 -2.64 -0.69
CA ASN A 57 -17.68 -1.97 -1.86
C ASN A 57 -17.91 -0.47 -1.65
N ASP A 58 -17.77 0.01 -0.42
CA ASP A 58 -17.89 1.42 -0.07
C ASP A 58 -16.60 2.21 -0.35
N PHE A 59 -15.62 1.60 -1.02
CA PHE A 59 -14.34 2.22 -1.38
C PHE A 59 -14.19 2.33 -2.90
N THR A 60 -13.37 3.27 -3.34
CA THR A 60 -12.76 3.23 -4.68
C THR A 60 -11.25 3.13 -4.52
N THR A 61 -10.66 2.13 -5.15
CA THR A 61 -9.20 1.96 -5.16
C THR A 61 -8.62 2.57 -6.43
N SER A 62 -7.69 3.50 -6.27
CA SER A 62 -6.89 4.06 -7.35
C SER A 62 -5.51 3.38 -7.41
N PHE A 63 -4.97 3.28 -8.62
CA PHE A 63 -3.63 2.75 -8.87
C PHE A 63 -2.78 3.82 -9.55
N ASP A 64 -1.64 4.17 -8.97
CA ASP A 64 -0.59 5.00 -9.61
C ASP A 64 0.74 4.24 -9.56
N VAL A 65 1.23 3.84 -10.73
CA VAL A 65 2.48 3.10 -10.86
C VAL A 65 3.44 3.91 -11.73
N ARG A 66 4.61 4.24 -11.20
CA ARG A 66 5.71 4.83 -11.96
C ARG A 66 6.77 3.78 -12.28
N VAL A 67 7.15 3.71 -13.55
CA VAL A 67 8.17 2.80 -14.07
C VAL A 67 9.32 3.60 -14.68
N ARG A 68 10.55 3.34 -14.21
CA ARG A 68 11.78 3.93 -14.75
C ARG A 68 12.82 2.85 -15.05
N ARG A 69 13.63 3.07 -16.07
CA ARG A 69 14.79 2.23 -16.43
C ARG A 69 16.01 3.11 -16.57
N ALA A 70 17.07 2.83 -15.82
CA ALA A 70 18.31 3.63 -15.81
C ALA A 70 18.04 5.14 -15.64
N GLY A 71 17.07 5.50 -14.81
CA GLY A 71 16.66 6.89 -14.55
C GLY A 71 15.80 7.54 -15.64
N GLN A 72 15.47 6.84 -16.73
CA GLN A 72 14.55 7.33 -17.77
C GLN A 72 13.15 6.78 -17.55
N ASP A 73 12.14 7.57 -17.88
CA ASP A 73 10.73 7.15 -17.80
C ASP A 73 10.43 6.11 -18.89
N VAL A 74 9.71 5.05 -18.53
CA VAL A 74 9.35 3.93 -19.43
C VAL A 74 7.91 4.11 -19.90
N ALA A 75 7.71 4.25 -21.21
CA ALA A 75 6.39 4.53 -21.82
C ALA A 75 5.75 3.33 -22.54
N ASP A 76 6.46 2.22 -22.65
CA ASP A 76 6.09 1.01 -23.38
C ASP A 76 5.88 -0.20 -22.46
N ALA A 77 5.71 0.01 -21.16
CA ALA A 77 5.45 -1.06 -20.22
C ALA A 77 3.99 -1.51 -20.28
N THR A 78 3.76 -2.82 -20.11
CA THR A 78 2.47 -3.36 -19.68
C THR A 78 2.48 -3.45 -18.17
N VAL A 79 1.57 -2.71 -17.52
CA VAL A 79 1.42 -2.70 -16.06
C VAL A 79 0.08 -3.28 -15.71
N THR A 80 0.07 -4.32 -14.87
CA THR A 80 -1.14 -5.00 -14.43
C THR A 80 -1.17 -5.08 -12.91
N VAL A 81 -2.29 -4.69 -12.32
CA VAL A 81 -2.61 -4.89 -10.91
C VAL A 81 -3.71 -5.93 -10.81
N THR A 82 -3.51 -6.98 -10.03
CA THR A 82 -4.49 -8.06 -9.82
C THR A 82 -4.95 -8.06 -8.36
N SER A 83 -6.26 -8.15 -8.16
CA SER A 83 -6.90 -8.31 -6.84
C SER A 83 -7.98 -9.41 -6.90
N ALA A 84 -8.73 -9.59 -5.80
CA ALA A 84 -9.89 -10.49 -5.76
C ALA A 84 -10.99 -10.12 -6.78
N ALA A 85 -11.11 -8.85 -7.16
CA ALA A 85 -12.04 -8.39 -8.18
C ALA A 85 -11.51 -8.53 -9.63
N GLY A 86 -10.32 -9.08 -9.81
CA GLY A 86 -9.71 -9.37 -11.11
C GLY A 86 -8.50 -8.51 -11.44
N ALA A 87 -8.04 -8.64 -12.68
CA ALA A 87 -6.86 -7.92 -13.18
C ALA A 87 -7.25 -6.62 -13.90
N VAL A 88 -6.53 -5.54 -13.60
CA VAL A 88 -6.64 -4.24 -14.23
C VAL A 88 -5.33 -3.91 -14.91
N THR A 89 -5.35 -3.78 -16.25
CA THR A 89 -4.23 -3.22 -17.00
C THR A 89 -4.29 -1.70 -16.95
N LEU A 90 -3.23 -1.09 -16.43
CA LEU A 90 -3.17 0.36 -16.23
C LEU A 90 -2.87 1.08 -17.54
N ALA A 91 -3.45 2.28 -17.71
CA ALA A 91 -3.23 3.12 -18.88
C ALA A 91 -2.03 4.05 -18.66
N TYR A 92 -1.14 4.16 -19.65
CA TYR A 92 -0.05 5.13 -19.60
C TYR A 92 -0.59 6.57 -19.55
N SER A 93 -0.10 7.37 -18.61
CA SER A 93 -0.54 8.75 -18.35
C SER A 93 0.55 9.81 -18.55
N GLY A 94 1.75 9.43 -19.01
CA GLY A 94 2.91 10.33 -19.13
C GLY A 94 3.93 10.18 -18.01
N ASP A 95 5.16 10.67 -18.21
CA ASP A 95 6.25 10.70 -17.22
C ASP A 95 6.54 9.35 -16.55
N GLY A 96 6.40 8.27 -17.32
CA GLY A 96 6.61 6.90 -16.84
C GLY A 96 5.49 6.41 -15.91
N ARG A 97 4.38 7.13 -15.79
CA ARG A 97 3.24 6.77 -14.94
C ARG A 97 2.16 6.02 -15.69
N TYR A 98 1.58 5.06 -14.99
CA TYR A 98 0.47 4.23 -15.41
C TYR A 98 -0.62 4.32 -14.34
N ARG A 99 -1.85 4.53 -14.77
CA ARG A 99 -2.99 4.75 -13.87
C ARG A 99 -4.17 3.88 -14.20
N GLY A 100 -4.93 3.55 -13.17
CA GLY A 100 -6.20 2.86 -13.26
C GLY A 100 -6.96 2.97 -11.95
N ALA A 101 -8.13 2.35 -11.91
CA ALA A 101 -8.92 2.27 -10.70
C ALA A 101 -9.76 0.99 -10.72
N GLN A 102 -10.25 0.61 -9.54
CA GLN A 102 -11.15 -0.51 -9.34
C GLN A 102 -12.17 -0.15 -8.26
N VAL A 103 -13.39 -0.65 -8.41
CA VAL A 103 -14.43 -0.51 -7.38
C VAL A 103 -14.07 -1.43 -6.21
N GLY A 104 -14.20 -0.89 -5.01
CA GLY A 104 -13.96 -1.56 -3.75
C GLY A 104 -12.50 -1.68 -3.34
N TYR A 105 -12.30 -2.05 -2.08
CA TYR A 105 -11.01 -2.36 -1.48
C TYR A 105 -10.87 -3.87 -1.30
N HIS A 106 -9.80 -4.46 -1.84
CA HIS A 106 -9.63 -5.93 -1.92
C HIS A 106 -8.47 -6.45 -1.08
N GLU A 107 -7.85 -5.59 -0.26
CA GLU A 107 -6.76 -5.85 0.70
C GLU A 107 -5.46 -6.38 0.05
N VAL A 108 -5.55 -7.48 -0.68
CA VAL A 108 -4.44 -8.14 -1.36
C VAL A 108 -4.32 -7.67 -2.81
N TYR A 109 -3.14 -7.15 -3.16
CA TYR A 109 -2.83 -6.71 -4.53
C TYR A 109 -1.52 -7.29 -5.04
N ARG A 110 -1.54 -7.80 -6.27
CA ARG A 110 -0.35 -8.26 -7.01
C ARG A 110 -0.05 -7.32 -8.16
N LEU A 111 1.21 -6.92 -8.28
CA LEU A 111 1.74 -6.08 -9.33
C LEU A 111 2.62 -6.90 -10.28
N ASP A 112 2.34 -6.75 -11.58
CA ASP A 112 3.12 -7.28 -12.68
C ASP A 112 3.46 -6.13 -13.66
N VAL A 113 4.74 -5.96 -13.98
CA VAL A 113 5.26 -4.92 -14.90
C VAL A 113 6.19 -5.58 -15.90
N VAL A 114 5.93 -5.41 -17.19
CA VAL A 114 6.78 -5.94 -18.28
C VAL A 114 7.07 -4.84 -19.29
N ALA A 115 8.34 -4.61 -19.62
CA ALA A 115 8.79 -3.65 -20.61
C ALA A 115 9.90 -4.25 -21.49
N GLY A 116 9.55 -4.80 -22.65
CA GLY A 116 10.49 -5.57 -23.47
C GLY A 116 10.99 -6.81 -22.72
N ASP A 117 12.32 -6.91 -22.54
CA ASP A 117 12.96 -8.03 -21.82
C ASP A 117 13.09 -7.80 -20.31
N ASP A 118 12.64 -6.65 -19.80
CA ASP A 118 12.73 -6.30 -18.38
C ASP A 118 11.38 -6.46 -17.68
N ASP A 119 11.39 -7.02 -16.47
CA ASP A 119 10.16 -7.28 -15.73
C ASP A 119 10.30 -7.16 -14.21
N VAL A 120 9.16 -6.92 -13.57
CA VAL A 120 8.87 -7.15 -12.15
C VAL A 120 7.57 -7.94 -12.10
N THR A 121 7.62 -9.19 -11.67
CA THR A 121 6.50 -10.13 -11.76
C THR A 121 6.18 -10.71 -10.38
N GLY A 122 4.89 -10.77 -10.05
CA GLY A 122 4.40 -11.47 -8.88
C GLY A 122 4.58 -10.74 -7.54
N ALA A 123 4.97 -9.47 -7.54
CA ALA A 123 5.11 -8.71 -6.30
C ALA A 123 3.72 -8.50 -5.69
N ARG A 124 3.47 -9.07 -4.50
CA ARG A 124 2.17 -9.07 -3.84
C ARG A 124 2.29 -8.50 -2.45
N VAL A 125 1.48 -7.48 -2.15
CA VAL A 125 1.38 -6.87 -0.83
C VAL A 125 0.00 -7.14 -0.24
N ASP A 126 -0.02 -7.40 1.07
CA ASP A 126 -1.22 -7.40 1.88
C ASP A 126 -1.44 -6.00 2.47
N GLY A 127 -2.53 -5.36 2.10
CA GLY A 127 -2.93 -4.08 2.63
C GLY A 127 -3.43 -4.19 4.07
N PRO A 128 -3.57 -3.08 4.79
CA PRO A 128 -4.19 -3.10 6.12
C PRO A 128 -5.67 -3.47 6.05
N ASP A 129 -6.20 -4.01 7.14
CA ASP A 129 -7.64 -4.20 7.29
C ASP A 129 -8.41 -2.86 7.26
N ILE A 130 -9.67 -2.90 6.86
CA ILE A 130 -10.55 -1.72 6.94
C ILE A 130 -10.74 -1.38 8.42
N HIS A 131 -10.28 -0.18 8.80
CA HIS A 131 -10.48 0.33 10.15
C HIS A 131 -11.79 1.10 10.26
N VAL A 132 -12.36 1.17 11.45
CA VAL A 132 -13.60 1.93 11.72
C VAL A 132 -13.34 2.93 12.82
N ILE A 133 -13.59 4.22 12.57
CA ILE A 133 -13.48 5.26 13.61
C ILE A 133 -14.65 5.08 14.58
N THR A 134 -14.35 4.73 15.83
CA THR A 134 -15.32 4.44 16.89
C THR A 134 -15.54 5.62 17.83
N ALA A 135 -14.57 6.54 17.90
CA ALA A 135 -14.72 7.81 18.58
C ALA A 135 -13.94 8.91 17.85
N PRO A 136 -14.48 10.13 17.78
CA PRO A 136 -15.87 10.47 18.06
C PRO A 136 -16.84 9.81 17.07
N GLN A 137 -18.14 9.87 17.36
CA GLN A 137 -19.16 9.44 16.39
C GLN A 137 -19.31 10.51 15.29
N PRO A 138 -19.68 10.13 14.05
CA PRO A 138 -19.95 11.10 12.98
C PRO A 138 -20.94 12.19 13.43
N GLY A 139 -20.60 13.45 13.19
CA GLY A 139 -21.37 14.63 13.58
C GLY A 139 -21.35 14.96 15.08
N ALA A 140 -20.49 14.31 15.87
CA ALA A 140 -20.38 14.61 17.30
C ALA A 140 -19.91 16.04 17.54
N LEU A 141 -20.45 16.65 18.58
CA LEU A 141 -20.03 17.97 19.04
C LEU A 141 -18.83 17.85 19.99
N VAL A 142 -17.71 18.44 19.60
CA VAL A 142 -16.43 18.43 20.32
C VAL A 142 -16.15 19.85 20.83
N PRO A 143 -15.96 20.06 22.15
CA PRO A 143 -15.56 21.37 22.66
C PRO A 143 -14.15 21.73 22.17
N ARG A 144 -13.95 22.92 21.60
CA ARG A 144 -12.61 23.35 21.14
C ARG A 144 -11.56 23.44 22.26
N SER A 145 -12.02 23.58 23.51
CA SER A 145 -11.15 23.67 24.68
C SER A 145 -10.74 22.30 25.23
N ALA A 146 -11.23 21.21 24.64
CA ALA A 146 -10.95 19.84 25.04
C ALA A 146 -10.13 19.14 23.96
N ASP A 147 -9.22 18.27 24.38
CA ASP A 147 -8.51 17.41 23.45
C ASP A 147 -9.51 16.48 22.76
N LEU A 148 -9.33 16.30 21.45
CA LEU A 148 -10.13 15.38 20.65
C LEU A 148 -9.46 14.01 20.68
N VAL A 149 -10.06 13.09 21.43
CA VAL A 149 -9.64 11.68 21.45
C VAL A 149 -10.30 10.96 20.29
N VAL A 150 -9.47 10.51 19.36
CA VAL A 150 -9.85 9.69 18.21
C VAL A 150 -9.54 8.24 18.52
N GLU A 151 -10.47 7.35 18.25
CA GLU A 151 -10.32 5.90 18.42
C GLU A 151 -10.76 5.20 17.13
N TRP A 152 -10.03 4.17 16.72
CA TRP A 152 -10.40 3.32 15.59
C TRP A 152 -10.21 1.84 15.91
N ALA A 153 -11.20 1.04 15.51
CA ALA A 153 -11.14 -0.41 15.57
C ALA A 153 -10.44 -0.95 14.31
N ARG A 154 -9.60 -1.96 14.53
CA ARG A 154 -8.84 -2.70 13.52
C ARG A 154 -8.46 -4.07 14.06
N ASP A 155 -8.33 -5.05 13.17
CA ASP A 155 -8.00 -6.44 13.49
C ASP A 155 -6.49 -6.65 13.57
N GLU A 156 -5.72 -5.97 12.72
CA GLU A 156 -4.25 -6.05 12.69
C GLU A 156 -3.62 -4.67 12.80
N THR A 157 -2.30 -4.58 12.98
CA THR A 157 -1.57 -3.31 12.96
C THR A 157 -0.98 -3.08 11.58
N ALA A 158 -1.20 -1.91 11.00
CA ALA A 158 -0.54 -1.48 9.78
C ALA A 158 0.92 -1.09 10.05
N GLU A 159 1.76 -1.13 9.02
CA GLU A 159 3.15 -0.68 9.12
C GLU A 159 3.23 0.82 9.43
N VAL A 160 2.35 1.61 8.81
CA VAL A 160 2.23 3.05 9.07
C VAL A 160 0.77 3.45 9.23
N ALA A 161 0.50 4.28 10.22
CA ALA A 161 -0.74 5.02 10.36
C ALA A 161 -0.45 6.53 10.29
N GLU A 162 -1.38 7.26 9.70
CA GLU A 162 -1.34 8.72 9.64
C GLU A 162 -2.71 9.27 9.99
N ILE A 163 -2.74 10.44 10.63
CA ILE A 163 -3.97 11.15 10.96
C ILE A 163 -3.88 12.60 10.48
N GLU A 164 -5.00 13.14 10.04
CA GLU A 164 -5.16 14.54 9.63
C GLU A 164 -6.45 15.08 10.23
N THR A 165 -6.46 16.36 10.57
CA THR A 165 -7.70 17.12 10.75
C THR A 165 -7.68 18.37 9.87
N LYS A 166 -8.77 19.12 9.82
CA LYS A 166 -8.85 20.31 8.95
C LYS A 166 -7.80 21.37 9.31
N GLU A 167 -7.40 21.43 10.57
CA GLU A 167 -6.42 22.39 11.10
C GLU A 167 -5.06 21.74 11.41
N MET A 168 -4.95 20.42 11.26
CA MET A 168 -3.73 19.64 11.49
C MET A 168 -3.32 18.93 10.20
N ASP A 169 -2.20 19.35 9.61
CA ASP A 169 -1.59 18.62 8.48
C ASP A 169 -1.40 17.14 8.83
N LYS A 170 -1.45 16.28 7.80
CA LYS A 170 -1.21 14.84 7.94
C LYS A 170 0.07 14.54 8.73
N VAL A 171 -0.06 13.81 9.84
CA VAL A 171 1.07 13.39 10.70
C VAL A 171 1.12 11.88 10.85
N ALA A 172 2.34 11.33 10.86
CA ALA A 172 2.57 9.92 11.15
C ALA A 172 2.38 9.63 12.64
N ILE A 173 1.71 8.53 12.94
CA ILE A 173 1.36 8.07 14.29
C ILE A 173 1.57 6.56 14.42
N ASP A 174 1.63 6.07 15.65
CA ASP A 174 1.60 4.63 15.91
C ASP A 174 0.18 4.09 15.68
N ASP A 175 0.03 2.93 15.02
CA ASP A 175 -1.29 2.30 14.75
C ASP A 175 -1.87 1.59 15.99
N THR A 176 -2.01 2.34 17.09
CA THR A 176 -2.47 1.82 18.39
C THR A 176 -3.98 1.75 18.54
N GLY A 177 -4.74 2.24 17.55
CA GLY A 177 -6.20 2.32 17.62
C GLY A 177 -6.70 3.56 18.36
N THR A 178 -5.81 4.46 18.76
CA THR A 178 -6.17 5.73 19.38
C THR A 178 -5.13 6.81 19.13
N PHE A 179 -5.59 8.06 19.03
CA PHE A 179 -4.75 9.25 18.95
C PHE A 179 -5.46 10.42 19.61
N THR A 180 -4.71 11.29 20.28
CA THR A 180 -5.25 12.51 20.89
C THR A 180 -4.80 13.72 20.10
N VAL A 181 -5.74 14.40 19.44
CA VAL A 181 -5.52 15.69 18.80
C VAL A 181 -5.60 16.77 19.88
N PRO A 182 -4.52 17.52 20.16
CA PRO A 182 -4.53 18.56 21.18
C PRO A 182 -5.55 19.66 20.87
N ALA A 183 -6.25 20.13 21.89
CA ALA A 183 -7.23 21.23 21.80
C ALA A 183 -6.66 22.47 21.10
N ALA A 184 -5.37 22.74 21.28
CA ALA A 184 -4.67 23.89 20.69
C ALA A 184 -4.57 23.86 19.16
N ILE A 185 -4.82 22.71 18.54
CA ILE A 185 -4.78 22.51 17.08
C ILE A 185 -6.19 22.52 16.49
N LEU A 186 -7.25 22.30 17.28
CA LEU A 186 -8.63 22.35 16.80
C LEU A 186 -9.00 23.77 16.33
N ASN A 187 -10.12 23.91 15.63
CA ASN A 187 -10.59 25.22 15.20
C ASN A 187 -10.77 26.17 16.40
N GLN A 188 -10.06 27.30 16.37
CA GLN A 188 -10.01 28.26 17.48
C GLN A 188 -11.05 29.37 17.39
N ASP A 189 -11.89 29.40 16.35
CA ASP A 189 -12.99 30.36 16.22
C ASP A 189 -14.03 30.13 17.34
N ASP A 190 -14.36 31.19 18.07
CA ASP A 190 -15.26 31.15 19.22
C ASP A 190 -16.68 31.67 18.92
N SER A 191 -16.95 32.00 17.67
CA SER A 191 -18.19 32.67 17.28
C SER A 191 -19.29 31.72 16.82
N GLU A 192 -18.94 30.56 16.28
CA GLU A 192 -19.89 29.60 15.71
C GLU A 192 -19.39 28.15 15.75
N ILE A 193 -20.30 27.20 15.59
CA ILE A 193 -19.97 25.79 15.41
C ILE A 193 -19.36 25.61 14.02
N LYS A 194 -18.24 24.88 13.92
CA LYS A 194 -17.54 24.62 12.66
C LYS A 194 -17.46 23.13 12.36
N ASP A 195 -17.56 22.78 11.09
CA ASP A 195 -17.21 21.44 10.64
C ASP A 195 -15.69 21.26 10.66
N ASP A 196 -15.25 20.16 11.27
CA ASP A 196 -13.91 19.60 11.21
C ASP A 196 -14.01 18.15 10.74
N GLU A 197 -12.91 17.62 10.26
CA GLU A 197 -12.85 16.30 9.66
C GLU A 197 -11.69 15.53 10.28
N VAL A 198 -11.91 14.25 10.56
CA VAL A 198 -10.85 13.37 11.05
C VAL A 198 -10.64 12.29 10.01
N ARG A 199 -9.44 12.27 9.43
CA ARG A 199 -9.03 11.27 8.44
C ARG A 199 -7.93 10.40 9.00
N ILE A 200 -8.03 9.10 8.79
CA ILE A 200 -7.00 8.14 9.15
C ILE A 200 -6.61 7.36 7.90
N TRP A 201 -5.31 7.27 7.66
CA TRP A 201 -4.71 6.41 6.63
C TRP A 201 -3.94 5.32 7.32
N ARG A 202 -4.06 4.11 6.79
CA ARG A 202 -3.25 2.96 7.19
C ARG A 202 -2.57 2.42 5.96
N THR A 203 -1.28 2.14 6.03
CA THR A 203 -0.46 1.72 4.89
C THR A 203 0.43 0.54 5.25
N ASN A 204 0.47 -0.45 4.36
CA ASN A 204 1.51 -1.49 4.31
C ASN A 204 2.35 -1.31 3.05
N ARG A 205 3.63 -1.65 3.11
CA ARG A 205 4.54 -1.56 1.97
C ARG A 205 5.48 -2.76 1.89
N LEU A 206 5.97 -3.01 0.69
CA LEU A 206 7.09 -3.90 0.45
C LEU A 206 8.01 -3.35 -0.64
N SER A 207 9.22 -3.91 -0.73
CA SER A 207 10.16 -3.66 -1.81
C SER A 207 10.22 -4.88 -2.73
N PRO A 208 9.74 -4.78 -3.99
CA PRO A 208 9.74 -5.92 -4.91
C PRO A 208 11.16 -6.44 -5.19
N ALA A 209 11.40 -7.75 -5.01
CA ALA A 209 12.71 -8.37 -5.23
C ALA A 209 13.13 -8.37 -6.71
N GLY A 210 12.16 -8.32 -7.62
CA GLY A 210 12.39 -8.15 -9.06
C GLY A 210 12.74 -6.73 -9.48
N GLY A 211 12.51 -5.74 -8.61
CA GLY A 211 12.77 -4.34 -8.91
C GLY A 211 14.22 -3.94 -8.69
N ALA A 212 14.69 -2.93 -9.42
CA ALA A 212 15.93 -2.24 -9.12
C ALA A 212 15.83 -1.49 -7.78
N GLY A 213 16.97 -1.13 -7.19
CA GLY A 213 17.04 -0.37 -5.95
C GLY A 213 16.18 0.90 -5.98
N GLY A 214 15.38 1.11 -4.93
CA GLY A 214 14.41 2.20 -4.83
C GLY A 214 12.99 1.84 -5.28
N SER A 215 12.75 0.59 -5.70
CA SER A 215 11.39 0.10 -5.98
C SER A 215 10.58 -0.07 -4.70
N SER A 216 9.28 0.22 -4.77
CA SER A 216 8.33 0.09 -3.66
C SER A 216 6.94 -0.21 -4.18
N LEU A 217 6.20 -1.02 -3.43
CA LEU A 217 4.76 -1.26 -3.62
C LEU A 217 4.08 -0.97 -2.28
N SER A 218 3.03 -0.15 -2.29
CA SER A 218 2.27 0.21 -1.08
C SER A 218 0.78 0.12 -1.32
N VAL A 219 0.05 -0.31 -0.30
CA VAL A 219 -1.41 -0.31 -0.24
C VAL A 219 -1.84 0.51 0.96
N THR A 220 -2.71 1.48 0.71
CA THR A 220 -3.24 2.41 1.71
C THR A 220 -4.76 2.34 1.71
N VAL A 221 -5.37 2.29 2.90
CA VAL A 221 -6.81 2.46 3.10
C VAL A 221 -7.07 3.70 3.95
N ARG A 222 -7.99 4.56 3.50
CA ARG A 222 -8.43 5.78 4.18
C ARG A 222 -9.86 5.64 4.66
N ASN A 223 -10.13 6.04 5.89
CA ASN A 223 -11.47 6.31 6.37
C ASN A 223 -11.53 7.68 7.03
N GLU A 224 -12.72 8.30 6.98
CA GLU A 224 -12.94 9.63 7.53
C GLU A 224 -14.31 9.80 8.18
N ILE A 225 -14.37 10.73 9.12
CA ILE A 225 -15.61 11.22 9.73
C ILE A 225 -15.61 12.74 9.82
N ASP A 226 -16.80 13.32 9.75
CA ASP A 226 -17.01 14.72 10.10
C ASP A 226 -17.37 14.86 11.59
N VAL A 227 -16.91 15.94 12.21
CA VAL A 227 -17.25 16.33 13.58
C VAL A 227 -17.57 17.82 13.62
N LEU A 228 -18.23 18.25 14.69
CA LEU A 228 -18.60 19.64 14.90
C LEU A 228 -17.79 20.21 16.05
N VAL A 229 -16.98 21.23 15.81
CA VAL A 229 -16.22 21.93 16.85
C VAL A 229 -17.07 23.07 17.42
N ALA A 230 -17.33 23.03 18.72
CA ALA A 230 -18.08 24.05 19.45
C ALA A 230 -17.15 25.07 20.12
N PRO A 231 -17.60 26.34 20.27
CA PRO A 231 -16.90 27.39 21.01
C PRO A 231 -16.55 27.08 22.47
#